data_AF-A0A8D2ZYH8-F1
#
_entry.id   AF-A0A8D2ZYH8-F1
#
_cell.length_a   1.000
_cell.length_b   1.000
_cell.length_c   1.000
_cell.angle_alpha   90.00
_cell.angle_beta   90.00
_cell.angle_gamma   90.00
#
_symmetry.space_group_name_H-M   'P 1'
#
loop_
_entity.id
_entity.type
_entity.pdbx_description
1 polymer ?
#
loop_
_entity_poly.entity_id
_entity_poly.type
_entity_poly.pdbx_seq_one_letter_code
_entity_poly.pdbx_strand_id
1 'polypeptide(L)'
;MTGNASPEDSCVATATSKLTTEEDMASLLNVKSQAEEFQGEYFSRNSRAEESRRTENRAATRIQSWFRTCKVQAYLSHLHKKAIIIQKTWRGFTARARFRQMVKAAYFIMKMNLYEEMAVRIQRRWRGFFVRKYVHNFYARKRYLEGLSIKNELVRRELDELEALQKRERDCLDVIKEQTGKVYETHRLHHLLSTKQCPGVFNSPFRPVPHETELLLRQVKYQVPTRPATRGRACLSGTSDSTAPSFPGSLGSPWIKTTTTSSSRPILPPIASKKQQVSWSKQGP
;
A
#
# COMPACT_ATOMS: atom_id res chain seq x y z
N MET A 1 -133.02 -45.13 -99.97
CA MET A 1 -132.55 -45.38 -98.59
C MET A 1 -132.46 -44.05 -97.88
N THR A 2 -133.23 -43.98 -96.80
CA THR A 2 -133.29 -43.00 -95.70
C THR A 2 -132.02 -42.21 -95.40
N GLY A 3 -132.19 -40.93 -95.06
CA GLY A 3 -131.20 -40.15 -94.32
C GLY A 3 -131.48 -38.65 -94.29
N ASN A 4 -132.48 -38.22 -93.51
CA ASN A 4 -132.73 -36.82 -93.15
C ASN A 4 -131.54 -36.22 -92.37
N ALA A 5 -131.24 -34.95 -92.59
CA ALA A 5 -130.52 -34.09 -91.62
C ALA A 5 -131.23 -32.74 -91.53
N SER A 6 -131.75 -32.44 -90.34
CA SER A 6 -132.49 -31.23 -89.98
C SER A 6 -131.54 -30.09 -89.54
N PRO A 7 -132.04 -28.84 -89.52
CA PRO A 7 -131.28 -27.60 -89.33
C PRO A 7 -131.22 -27.20 -87.85
N GLU A 8 -130.09 -26.72 -87.32
CA GLU A 8 -129.98 -25.84 -86.12
C GLU A 8 -128.50 -25.42 -85.81
N ASP A 9 -127.47 -26.09 -86.35
CA ASP A 9 -126.10 -25.95 -85.79
C ASP A 9 -125.21 -24.81 -86.33
N SER A 10 -125.65 -24.00 -87.31
CA SER A 10 -124.73 -23.04 -87.98
C SER A 10 -124.63 -21.65 -87.34
N CYS A 11 -125.58 -21.26 -86.48
CA CYS A 11 -125.59 -19.94 -85.84
C CYS A 11 -124.81 -19.91 -84.51
N VAL A 12 -124.62 -21.05 -83.86
CA VAL A 12 -123.88 -21.16 -82.58
C VAL A 12 -122.36 -21.23 -82.80
N ALA A 13 -121.91 -21.81 -83.92
CA ALA A 13 -120.48 -22.01 -84.24
C ALA A 13 -119.73 -20.71 -84.62
N THR A 14 -120.44 -19.69 -85.10
CA THR A 14 -119.83 -18.40 -85.50
C THR A 14 -119.72 -17.42 -84.32
N ALA A 15 -120.50 -17.61 -83.26
CA ALA A 15 -120.34 -16.86 -82.00
C ALA A 15 -119.21 -17.44 -81.13
N THR A 16 -119.06 -18.77 -81.09
CA THR A 16 -118.02 -19.45 -80.29
C THR A 16 -116.61 -19.34 -80.89
N SER A 17 -116.47 -19.24 -82.22
CA SER A 17 -115.17 -19.04 -82.88
C SER A 17 -114.61 -17.61 -82.75
N LYS A 18 -115.45 -16.58 -82.67
CA LYS A 18 -115.00 -15.20 -82.40
C LYS A 18 -114.62 -15.00 -80.92
N LEU A 19 -115.39 -15.58 -79.99
CA LEU A 19 -115.08 -15.55 -78.56
C LEU A 19 -113.76 -16.25 -78.24
N THR A 20 -113.48 -17.40 -78.87
CA THR A 20 -112.23 -18.15 -78.66
C THR A 20 -111.00 -17.45 -79.26
N THR A 21 -111.12 -16.75 -80.40
CA THR A 21 -110.00 -15.94 -80.94
C THR A 21 -109.69 -14.70 -80.13
N GLU A 22 -110.70 -14.08 -79.49
CA GLU A 22 -110.49 -12.96 -78.59
C GLU A 22 -109.91 -13.41 -77.24
N GLU A 23 -110.32 -14.59 -76.73
CA GLU A 23 -109.74 -15.21 -75.54
C GLU A 23 -108.28 -15.65 -75.77
N ASP A 24 -107.94 -16.21 -76.93
CA ASP A 24 -106.56 -16.57 -77.29
C ASP A 24 -105.67 -15.34 -77.51
N MET A 25 -106.19 -14.28 -78.17
CA MET A 25 -105.49 -13.00 -78.30
C MET A 25 -105.31 -12.31 -76.94
N ALA A 26 -106.30 -12.38 -76.04
CA ALA A 26 -106.20 -11.85 -74.68
C ALA A 26 -105.19 -12.64 -73.82
N SER A 27 -105.14 -13.96 -73.96
CA SER A 27 -104.17 -14.83 -73.29
C SER A 27 -102.73 -14.54 -73.73
N LEU A 28 -102.50 -14.40 -75.04
CA LEU A 28 -101.17 -14.09 -75.59
C LEU A 28 -100.69 -12.70 -75.20
N LEU A 29 -101.60 -11.71 -75.17
CA LEU A 29 -101.31 -10.37 -74.66
C LEU A 29 -100.98 -10.38 -73.16
N ASN A 30 -101.66 -11.21 -72.36
CA ASN A 30 -101.41 -11.34 -70.93
C ASN A 30 -100.05 -12.03 -70.64
N VAL A 31 -99.69 -13.05 -71.41
CA VAL A 31 -98.36 -13.68 -71.33
C VAL A 31 -97.27 -12.71 -71.74
N LYS A 32 -97.52 -11.88 -72.77
CA LYS A 32 -96.57 -10.85 -73.19
C LYS A 32 -96.42 -9.75 -72.13
N SER A 33 -97.51 -9.30 -71.53
CA SER A 33 -97.44 -8.32 -70.42
C SER A 33 -96.73 -8.90 -69.20
N GLN A 34 -96.96 -10.18 -68.86
CA GLN A 34 -96.22 -10.84 -67.79
C GLN A 34 -94.73 -10.99 -68.10
N ALA A 35 -94.36 -11.27 -69.35
CA ALA A 35 -92.96 -11.35 -69.75
C ALA A 35 -92.26 -9.98 -69.70
N GLU A 36 -92.97 -8.92 -70.10
CA GLU A 36 -92.51 -7.53 -70.01
C GLU A 36 -92.39 -7.06 -68.55
N GLU A 37 -93.34 -7.43 -67.70
CA GLU A 37 -93.32 -7.15 -66.26
C GLU A 37 -92.17 -7.89 -65.56
N PHE A 38 -91.95 -9.16 -65.89
CA PHE A 38 -90.81 -9.94 -65.40
C PHE A 38 -89.46 -9.34 -65.84
N GLN A 39 -89.35 -8.90 -67.10
CA GLN A 39 -88.16 -8.20 -67.58
C GLN A 39 -87.94 -6.88 -66.84
N GLY A 40 -88.99 -6.09 -66.63
CA GLY A 40 -88.95 -4.85 -65.87
C GLY A 40 -88.53 -5.06 -64.42
N GLU A 41 -89.04 -6.11 -63.77
CA GLU A 41 -88.69 -6.48 -62.40
C GLU A 41 -87.24 -6.96 -62.31
N TYR A 42 -86.79 -7.79 -63.25
CA TYR A 42 -85.39 -8.24 -63.34
C TYR A 42 -84.43 -7.06 -63.50
N PHE A 43 -84.73 -6.13 -64.42
CA PHE A 43 -83.90 -4.95 -64.65
C PHE A 43 -83.86 -4.04 -63.42
N SER A 44 -85.00 -3.86 -62.75
CA SER A 44 -85.09 -3.06 -61.52
C SER A 44 -84.29 -3.67 -60.37
N ARG A 45 -84.34 -5.00 -60.21
CA ARG A 45 -83.52 -5.74 -59.24
C ARG A 45 -82.03 -5.62 -59.55
N ASN A 46 -81.65 -5.72 -60.83
CA ASN A 46 -80.26 -5.62 -61.25
C ASN A 46 -79.69 -4.20 -61.08
N SER A 47 -80.46 -3.16 -61.41
CA SER A 47 -80.08 -1.77 -61.14
C SER A 47 -79.86 -1.50 -59.66
N ARG A 48 -80.77 -1.97 -58.79
CA ARG A 48 -80.62 -1.84 -57.33
C ARG A 48 -79.38 -2.58 -56.80
N ALA A 49 -79.09 -3.77 -57.36
CA ALA A 49 -77.90 -4.53 -57.00
C ALA A 49 -76.61 -3.80 -57.43
N GLU A 50 -76.57 -3.23 -58.63
CA GLU A 50 -75.40 -2.47 -59.11
C GLU A 50 -75.19 -1.16 -58.35
N GLU A 51 -76.26 -0.47 -57.97
CA GLU A 51 -76.18 0.73 -57.13
C GLU A 51 -75.57 0.42 -55.76
N SER A 52 -75.94 -0.70 -55.14
CA SER A 52 -75.40 -1.16 -53.85
C SER A 52 -74.02 -1.83 -53.94
N ARG A 53 -73.62 -2.36 -55.10
CA ARG A 53 -72.38 -3.17 -55.23
C ARG A 53 -71.13 -2.46 -54.72
N ARG A 54 -71.00 -1.15 -54.99
CA ARG A 54 -69.80 -0.37 -54.58
C ARG A 54 -69.75 -0.18 -53.07
N THR A 55 -70.88 0.09 -52.43
CA THR A 55 -70.95 0.32 -50.98
C THR A 55 -70.74 -0.98 -50.23
N GLU A 56 -71.33 -2.08 -50.69
CA GLU A 56 -71.14 -3.42 -50.16
C GLU A 56 -69.68 -3.88 -50.29
N ASN A 57 -69.06 -3.73 -51.47
CA ASN A 57 -67.64 -4.07 -51.66
C ASN A 57 -66.71 -3.25 -50.75
N ARG A 58 -67.01 -1.96 -50.56
CA ARG A 58 -66.23 -1.11 -49.65
C ARG A 58 -66.38 -1.57 -48.20
N ALA A 59 -67.60 -1.90 -47.77
CA ALA A 59 -67.86 -2.44 -46.44
C ALA A 59 -67.13 -3.78 -46.23
N ALA A 60 -67.23 -4.69 -47.19
CA ALA A 60 -66.53 -5.97 -47.18
C ALA A 60 -65.01 -5.78 -47.09
N THR A 61 -64.43 -4.88 -47.88
CA THR A 61 -62.99 -4.58 -47.85
C THR A 61 -62.56 -4.02 -46.49
N ARG A 62 -63.36 -3.17 -45.86
CA ARG A 62 -63.10 -2.65 -44.50
C ARG A 62 -63.11 -3.76 -43.47
N ILE A 63 -64.11 -4.64 -43.50
CA ILE A 63 -64.20 -5.78 -42.58
C ILE A 63 -63.01 -6.72 -42.76
N GLN A 64 -62.69 -7.07 -44.01
CA GLN A 64 -61.59 -7.98 -44.29
C GLN A 64 -60.22 -7.39 -43.93
N SER A 65 -59.96 -6.12 -44.26
CA SER A 65 -58.70 -5.45 -43.90
C SER A 65 -58.53 -5.30 -42.39
N TRP A 66 -59.60 -4.97 -41.68
CA TRP A 66 -59.62 -4.96 -40.21
C TRP A 66 -59.28 -6.34 -39.64
N PHE A 67 -59.97 -7.39 -40.11
CA PHE A 67 -59.71 -8.75 -39.63
C PHE A 67 -58.27 -9.23 -39.92
N ARG A 68 -57.74 -8.95 -41.13
CA ARG A 68 -56.34 -9.24 -41.47
C ARG A 68 -55.39 -8.54 -40.50
N THR A 69 -55.66 -7.29 -40.15
CA THR A 69 -54.87 -6.51 -39.18
C THR A 69 -54.95 -7.13 -37.78
N CYS A 70 -56.14 -7.49 -37.30
CA CYS A 70 -56.31 -8.16 -36.02
C CYS A 70 -55.50 -9.47 -35.91
N LYS A 71 -55.49 -10.29 -36.98
CA LYS A 71 -54.67 -11.51 -37.02
C LYS A 71 -53.17 -11.20 -36.90
N VAL A 72 -52.68 -10.22 -37.65
CA VAL A 72 -51.26 -9.82 -37.59
C VAL A 72 -50.90 -9.26 -36.22
N GLN A 73 -51.75 -8.39 -35.65
CA GLN A 73 -51.53 -7.82 -34.32
C GLN A 73 -51.51 -8.87 -33.21
N ALA A 74 -52.40 -9.87 -33.28
CA ALA A 74 -52.40 -10.98 -32.34
C ALA A 74 -51.11 -11.81 -32.43
N TYR A 75 -50.66 -12.11 -33.66
CA TYR A 75 -49.41 -12.82 -33.89
C TYR A 75 -48.20 -12.03 -33.40
N LEU A 76 -48.11 -10.73 -33.71
CA LEU A 76 -47.02 -9.87 -33.26
C LEU A 76 -47.00 -9.75 -31.73
N SER A 77 -48.16 -9.64 -31.10
CA SER A 77 -48.30 -9.64 -29.64
C SER A 77 -47.80 -10.96 -29.02
N HIS A 78 -48.09 -12.10 -29.66
CA HIS A 78 -47.56 -13.38 -29.26
C HIS A 78 -46.03 -13.41 -29.35
N LEU A 79 -45.46 -12.97 -30.48
CA LEU A 79 -44.01 -12.90 -30.67
C LEU A 79 -43.33 -11.99 -29.64
N HIS A 80 -43.89 -10.80 -29.37
CA HIS A 80 -43.39 -9.91 -28.32
C HIS A 80 -43.40 -10.57 -26.94
N LYS A 81 -44.48 -11.27 -26.57
CA LYS A 81 -44.53 -12.03 -25.31
C LYS A 81 -43.41 -13.06 -25.23
N LYS A 82 -43.15 -13.80 -26.31
CA LYS A 82 -42.03 -14.77 -26.36
C LYS A 82 -40.68 -14.09 -26.25
N ALA A 83 -40.46 -12.99 -26.96
CA ALA A 83 -39.23 -12.20 -26.89
C ALA A 83 -38.97 -11.68 -25.46
N ILE A 84 -40.00 -11.14 -24.79
CA ILE A 84 -39.90 -10.69 -23.40
C ILE A 84 -39.52 -11.83 -22.45
N ILE A 85 -40.09 -13.03 -22.65
CA ILE A 85 -39.73 -14.22 -21.84
C ILE A 85 -38.26 -14.57 -22.01
N ILE A 86 -37.75 -14.59 -23.24
CA ILE A 86 -36.34 -14.87 -23.52
C ILE A 86 -35.46 -13.80 -22.86
N GLN A 87 -35.75 -12.52 -23.11
CA GLN A 87 -34.96 -11.41 -22.60
C GLN A 87 -34.96 -11.35 -21.07
N LYS A 88 -36.11 -11.51 -20.40
CA LYS A 88 -36.18 -11.47 -18.92
C LYS A 88 -35.39 -12.63 -18.33
N THR A 89 -35.46 -13.81 -18.95
CA THR A 89 -34.74 -15.01 -18.51
C THR A 89 -33.24 -14.81 -18.65
N TRP A 90 -32.79 -14.24 -19.77
CA TRP A 90 -31.39 -13.92 -20.02
C TRP A 90 -30.83 -12.86 -19.06
N ARG A 91 -31.58 -11.78 -18.82
CA ARG A 91 -31.20 -10.75 -17.83
C ARG A 91 -31.04 -11.37 -16.44
N GLY A 92 -31.98 -12.23 -16.04
CA GLY A 92 -31.91 -12.97 -14.77
C GLY A 92 -30.70 -13.93 -14.71
N PHE A 93 -30.42 -14.68 -15.77
CA PHE A 93 -29.25 -15.57 -15.85
C PHE A 93 -27.95 -14.77 -15.69
N THR A 94 -27.81 -13.67 -16.42
CA THR A 94 -26.63 -12.81 -16.39
C THR A 94 -26.41 -12.19 -15.00
N ALA A 95 -27.47 -11.67 -14.38
CA ALA A 95 -27.40 -11.11 -13.03
C ALA A 95 -26.98 -12.16 -12.01
N ARG A 96 -27.57 -13.37 -12.05
CA ARG A 96 -27.19 -14.47 -11.17
C ARG A 96 -25.76 -14.94 -11.39
N ALA A 97 -25.28 -14.97 -12.64
CA ALA A 97 -23.89 -15.33 -12.94
C ALA A 97 -22.92 -14.32 -12.31
N ARG A 98 -23.19 -13.01 -12.46
CA ARG A 98 -22.40 -11.95 -11.82
C ARG A 98 -22.42 -12.06 -10.30
N PHE A 99 -23.59 -12.25 -9.69
CA PHE A 99 -23.74 -12.41 -8.25
C PHE A 99 -22.93 -13.60 -7.71
N ARG A 100 -22.98 -14.77 -8.38
CA ARG A 100 -22.17 -15.93 -8.00
C ARG A 100 -20.67 -15.62 -8.02
N GLN A 101 -20.19 -14.84 -8.99
CA GLN A 101 -18.78 -14.42 -9.03
C GLN A 101 -18.44 -13.47 -7.88
N MET A 102 -19.31 -12.51 -7.58
CA MET A 102 -19.11 -11.61 -6.43
C MET A 102 -19.04 -12.37 -5.11
N VAL A 103 -19.92 -13.34 -4.89
CA VAL A 103 -19.92 -14.19 -3.70
C VAL A 103 -18.63 -15.02 -3.61
N LYS A 104 -18.19 -15.63 -4.73
CA LYS A 104 -16.91 -16.36 -4.77
C LYS A 104 -15.73 -15.44 -4.41
N ALA A 105 -15.67 -14.24 -5.00
CA ALA A 105 -14.61 -13.27 -4.71
C ALA A 105 -14.62 -12.85 -3.24
N ALA A 106 -15.79 -12.53 -2.68
CA ALA A 106 -15.93 -12.17 -1.27
C ALA A 106 -15.48 -13.30 -0.33
N TYR A 107 -15.84 -14.55 -0.64
CA TYR A 107 -15.36 -15.73 0.10
C TYR A 107 -13.84 -15.85 0.06
N PHE A 108 -13.21 -15.69 -1.11
CA PHE A 108 -11.76 -15.77 -1.22
C PHE A 108 -11.06 -14.64 -0.46
N ILE A 109 -11.58 -13.42 -0.51
CA ILE A 109 -11.05 -12.29 0.26
C ILE A 109 -11.12 -12.60 1.76
N MET A 110 -12.28 -13.04 2.25
CA MET A 110 -12.47 -13.39 3.65
C MET A 110 -11.48 -14.49 4.10
N LYS A 111 -11.33 -15.54 3.28
CA LYS A 111 -10.40 -16.64 3.57
C LYS A 111 -8.93 -16.21 3.54
N MET A 112 -8.55 -15.36 2.59
CA MET A 112 -7.20 -14.79 2.52
C MET A 112 -6.87 -13.94 3.73
N ASN A 113 -7.78 -13.04 4.13
CA ASN A 113 -7.58 -12.21 5.31
C ASN A 113 -7.37 -13.05 6.57
N LEU A 114 -8.18 -14.11 6.76
CA LEU A 114 -8.01 -15.03 7.88
C LEU A 114 -6.61 -15.67 7.90
N TYR A 115 -6.14 -16.18 6.76
CA TYR A 115 -4.82 -16.80 6.69
C TYR A 115 -3.69 -15.80 6.84
N GLU A 116 -3.84 -14.60 6.31
CA GLU A 116 -2.86 -13.52 6.48
C GLU A 116 -2.72 -13.14 7.96
N GLU A 117 -3.83 -12.97 8.69
CA GLU A 117 -3.80 -12.71 10.13
C GLU A 117 -3.09 -13.82 10.91
N MET A 118 -3.41 -15.08 10.61
CA MET A 118 -2.78 -16.22 11.27
C MET A 118 -1.29 -16.31 10.94
N ALA A 119 -0.90 -16.07 9.68
CA ALA A 119 0.49 -16.02 9.26
C ALA A 119 1.25 -14.93 10.02
N VAL A 120 0.71 -13.72 10.14
CA VAL A 120 1.33 -12.63 10.91
C VAL A 120 1.52 -13.01 12.38
N ARG A 121 0.55 -13.67 13.01
CA ARG A 121 0.67 -14.14 14.41
C ARG A 121 1.80 -15.15 14.58
N ILE A 122 1.85 -16.16 13.71
CA ILE A 122 2.90 -17.19 13.71
C ILE A 122 4.27 -16.53 13.50
N GLN A 123 4.38 -15.69 12.47
CA GLN A 123 5.63 -15.02 12.14
C GLN A 123 6.10 -14.07 13.24
N ARG A 124 5.20 -13.30 13.87
CA ARG A 124 5.53 -12.42 15.01
C ARG A 124 6.09 -13.24 16.18
N ARG A 125 5.43 -14.35 16.51
CA ARG A 125 5.89 -15.26 17.57
C ARG A 125 7.26 -15.83 17.26
N TRP A 126 7.46 -16.31 16.03
CA TRP A 126 8.73 -16.86 15.57
C TRP A 126 9.85 -15.81 15.63
N ARG A 127 9.61 -14.59 15.14
CA ARG A 127 10.62 -13.51 15.13
C ARG A 127 11.07 -13.19 16.56
N GLY A 128 10.12 -13.11 17.49
CA GLY A 128 10.43 -12.93 18.91
C GLY A 128 11.25 -14.07 19.51
N PHE A 129 10.88 -15.32 19.20
CA PHE A 129 11.66 -16.50 19.62
C PHE A 129 13.09 -16.46 19.07
N PHE A 130 13.25 -16.21 17.77
CA PHE A 130 14.54 -16.20 17.09
C PHE A 130 15.48 -15.16 17.70
N VAL A 131 15.00 -13.93 17.92
CA VAL A 131 15.83 -12.86 18.51
C VAL A 131 16.29 -13.24 19.91
N ARG A 132 15.39 -13.76 20.77
CA ARG A 132 15.75 -14.14 22.15
C ARG A 132 16.68 -15.34 22.23
N LYS A 133 16.61 -16.25 21.25
CA LYS A 133 17.44 -17.47 21.25
C LYS A 133 18.81 -17.25 20.60
N TYR A 134 18.86 -16.52 19.49
CA TYR A 134 20.05 -16.50 18.63
C TYR A 134 20.71 -15.14 18.48
N VAL A 135 20.02 -14.02 18.77
CA VAL A 135 20.58 -12.67 18.55
C VAL A 135 20.96 -12.01 19.87
N HIS A 136 20.04 -11.98 20.84
CA HIS A 136 20.24 -11.26 22.10
C HIS A 136 20.20 -12.18 23.31
N ASN A 137 21.36 -12.43 23.92
CA ASN A 137 21.46 -13.13 25.20
C ASN A 137 21.59 -12.11 26.33
N PHE A 138 20.45 -11.78 26.96
CA PHE A 138 20.37 -10.80 28.05
C PHE A 138 21.30 -11.17 29.22
N TYR A 139 21.29 -12.44 29.64
CA TYR A 139 22.09 -12.90 30.77
C TYR A 139 23.60 -12.86 30.48
N ALA A 140 24.01 -13.21 29.26
CA ALA A 140 25.41 -13.08 28.86
C ALA A 140 25.87 -11.61 28.86
N ARG A 141 25.04 -10.69 28.34
CA ARG A 141 25.34 -9.26 28.36
C ARG A 141 25.39 -8.70 29.77
N LYS A 142 24.45 -9.09 30.64
CA LYS A 142 24.42 -8.68 32.05
C LYS A 142 25.69 -9.12 32.78
N ARG A 143 26.06 -10.40 32.68
CA ARG A 143 27.29 -10.94 33.27
C ARG A 143 28.55 -10.22 32.78
N TYR A 144 28.60 -9.90 31.48
CA TYR A 144 29.72 -9.14 30.91
C TYR A 144 29.84 -7.74 31.52
N LEU A 145 28.72 -7.01 31.64
CA LEU A 145 28.71 -5.66 32.23
C LEU A 145 29.05 -5.65 33.72
N GLU A 146 28.54 -6.63 34.48
CA GLU A 146 28.90 -6.80 35.89
C GLU A 146 30.41 -7.05 36.06
N GLY A 147 30.97 -7.95 35.24
CA GLY A 147 32.42 -8.19 35.23
C GLY A 147 33.24 -6.96 34.84
N LEU A 148 32.75 -6.14 33.90
CA LEU A 148 33.37 -4.86 33.58
C LEU A 148 33.31 -3.86 34.74
N SER A 149 32.20 -3.80 35.49
CA SER A 149 32.09 -2.92 36.66
C SER A 149 33.14 -3.26 37.71
N ILE A 150 33.25 -4.55 38.05
CA ILE A 150 34.23 -5.05 39.03
C ILE A 150 35.66 -4.72 38.58
N LYS A 151 35.98 -4.93 37.30
CA LYS A 151 37.30 -4.58 36.75
C LYS A 151 37.57 -3.08 36.80
N ASN A 152 36.59 -2.26 36.44
CA ASN A 152 36.72 -0.80 36.51
C ASN A 152 36.94 -0.32 37.95
N GLU A 153 36.26 -0.92 38.93
CA GLU A 153 36.47 -0.64 40.35
C GLU A 153 37.85 -1.08 40.83
N LEU A 154 38.35 -2.22 40.37
CA LEU A 154 39.72 -2.67 40.66
C LEU A 154 40.75 -1.68 40.11
N VAL A 155 40.65 -1.32 38.81
CA VAL A 155 41.57 -0.38 38.17
C VAL A 155 41.53 0.99 38.85
N ARG A 156 40.36 1.46 39.27
CA ARG A 156 40.26 2.72 40.05
C ARG A 156 41.04 2.64 41.35
N ARG A 157 40.88 1.56 42.12
CA ARG A 157 41.64 1.36 43.36
C ARG A 157 43.15 1.29 43.13
N GLU A 158 43.58 0.57 42.10
CA GLU A 158 44.99 0.49 41.72
C GLU A 158 45.55 1.87 41.35
N LEU A 159 44.78 2.70 40.63
CA LEU A 159 45.16 4.07 40.31
C LEU A 159 45.25 4.96 41.56
N ASP A 160 44.30 4.84 42.50
CA ASP A 160 44.30 5.58 43.77
C ASP A 160 45.54 5.20 44.62
N GLU A 161 45.90 3.92 44.65
CA GLU A 161 47.10 3.42 45.33
C GLU A 161 48.38 3.96 44.70
N LEU A 162 48.48 3.95 43.36
CA LEU A 162 49.62 4.51 42.64
C LEU A 162 49.75 6.02 42.86
N GLU A 163 48.65 6.76 42.85
CA GLU A 163 48.65 8.19 43.15
C GLU A 163 49.15 8.47 44.57
N ALA A 164 48.70 7.67 45.55
CA ALA A 164 49.17 7.78 46.93
C ALA A 164 50.66 7.47 47.05
N LEU A 165 51.17 6.44 46.35
CA LEU A 165 52.60 6.12 46.33
C LEU A 165 53.44 7.24 45.69
N GLN A 166 53.01 7.77 44.54
CA GLN A 166 53.69 8.89 43.89
C GLN A 166 53.70 10.16 44.75
N LYS A 167 52.61 10.42 45.48
CA LYS A 167 52.54 11.55 46.42
C LYS A 167 53.55 11.37 47.55
N ARG A 168 53.62 10.19 48.17
CA ARG A 168 54.62 9.90 49.21
C ARG A 168 56.03 10.04 48.70
N GLU A 169 56.31 9.55 47.49
CA GLU A 169 57.64 9.69 46.87
C GLU A 169 58.01 11.17 46.68
N ARG A 170 57.08 11.99 46.18
CA ARG A 170 57.27 13.45 46.06
C ARG A 170 57.52 14.10 47.43
N ASP A 171 56.71 13.78 48.42
CA ASP A 171 56.84 14.32 49.78
C ASP A 171 58.21 13.94 50.39
N CYS A 172 58.66 12.69 50.24
CA CYS A 172 59.98 12.23 50.66
C CYS A 172 61.11 12.97 49.93
N LEU A 173 60.99 13.14 48.61
CA LEU A 173 61.97 13.89 47.81
C LEU A 173 62.04 15.35 48.24
N ASP A 174 60.92 15.98 48.56
CA ASP A 174 60.89 17.37 49.01
C ASP A 174 61.50 17.51 50.41
N VAL A 175 61.27 16.57 51.33
CA VAL A 175 61.98 16.52 52.62
C VAL A 175 63.50 16.36 52.42
N ILE A 176 63.94 15.51 51.49
CA ILE A 176 65.38 15.36 51.18
C ILE A 176 65.94 16.65 50.59
N LYS A 177 65.22 17.32 49.68
CA LYS A 177 65.64 18.63 49.12
C LYS A 177 65.73 19.70 50.20
N GLU A 178 64.79 19.75 51.14
CA GLU A 178 64.84 20.69 52.26
C GLU A 178 66.04 20.41 53.18
N GLN A 179 66.30 19.13 53.50
CA GLN A 179 67.45 18.74 54.32
C GLN A 179 68.78 19.06 53.61
N THR A 180 68.91 18.71 52.34
CA THR A 180 70.10 19.00 51.54
C THR A 180 70.30 20.51 51.34
N GLY A 181 69.22 21.28 51.15
CA GLY A 181 69.25 22.74 51.13
C GLY A 181 69.72 23.34 52.45
N LYS A 182 69.22 22.84 53.58
CA LYS A 182 69.69 23.25 54.93
C LYS A 182 71.19 22.96 55.11
N VAL A 183 71.65 21.77 54.71
CA VAL A 183 73.07 21.40 54.76
C VAL A 183 73.92 22.30 53.84
N TYR A 184 73.42 22.63 52.66
CA TYR A 184 74.10 23.54 51.75
C TYR A 184 74.25 24.96 52.34
N GLU A 185 73.17 25.52 52.90
CA GLU A 185 73.22 26.82 53.56
C GLU A 185 74.12 26.82 54.81
N THR A 186 74.13 25.75 55.61
CA THR A 186 75.05 25.65 56.75
C THR A 186 76.51 25.62 56.30
N HIS A 187 76.85 24.88 55.23
CA HIS A 187 78.19 24.92 54.66
C HIS A 187 78.57 26.33 54.15
N ARG A 188 77.65 27.03 53.48
CA ARG A 188 77.86 28.40 52.98
C ARG A 188 78.08 29.41 54.11
N LEU A 189 77.31 29.29 55.19
CA LEU A 189 77.35 30.18 56.35
C LEU A 189 78.33 29.74 57.43
N HIS A 190 79.12 28.66 57.22
CA HIS A 190 80.01 28.09 58.23
C HIS A 190 81.05 29.09 58.78
N HIS A 191 81.43 30.10 58.01
CA HIS A 191 82.33 31.15 58.46
C HIS A 191 81.74 32.06 59.57
N LEU A 192 80.42 32.02 59.79
CA LEU A 192 79.72 32.80 60.82
C LEU A 192 79.64 32.10 62.19
N LEU A 193 80.21 30.89 62.31
CA LEU A 193 80.22 30.05 63.51
C LEU A 193 81.11 30.66 64.61
N SER A 194 80.71 30.54 65.88
CA SER A 194 81.54 30.98 67.02
C SER A 194 82.94 30.37 67.03
N THR A 195 83.94 31.21 67.24
CA THR A 195 85.31 30.78 67.57
C THR A 195 85.56 30.90 69.07
N LYS A 196 86.69 30.38 69.55
CA LYS A 196 87.06 30.52 70.97
C LYS A 196 87.26 31.97 71.42
N GLN A 197 87.61 32.86 70.48
CA GLN A 197 87.98 34.23 70.77
C GLN A 197 86.87 35.24 70.44
N CYS A 198 86.00 34.92 69.48
CA CYS A 198 84.87 35.78 69.10
C CYS A 198 83.56 34.97 68.97
N PRO A 199 82.47 35.39 69.63
CA PRO A 199 81.17 34.78 69.41
C PRO A 199 80.68 35.02 67.97
N GLY A 200 80.10 34.00 67.34
CA GLY A 200 79.57 34.05 65.98
C GLY A 200 78.23 34.80 65.95
N VAL A 201 77.78 35.18 64.75
CA VAL A 201 76.57 36.01 64.58
C VAL A 201 75.33 35.35 65.21
N PHE A 202 75.29 34.02 65.23
CA PHE A 202 74.18 33.23 65.76
C PHE A 202 74.34 32.82 67.24
N ASN A 203 75.41 33.25 67.91
CA ASN A 203 75.67 33.00 69.33
C ASN A 203 75.75 34.33 70.10
N SER A 204 74.61 34.99 70.25
CA SER A 204 74.52 36.28 70.93
C SER A 204 74.75 36.15 72.44
N PRO A 205 75.61 36.98 73.05
CA PRO A 205 75.88 36.96 74.49
C PRO A 205 74.66 37.32 75.35
N PHE A 206 73.59 37.84 74.74
CA PHE A 206 72.34 38.18 75.43
C PHE A 206 71.33 37.02 75.45
N ARG A 207 71.63 35.87 74.83
CA ARG A 207 70.79 34.67 74.90
C ARG A 207 71.50 33.57 75.71
N PRO A 208 70.78 32.89 76.63
CA PRO A 208 71.36 31.80 77.41
C PRO A 208 71.64 30.54 76.58
N VAL A 209 70.96 30.38 75.43
CA VAL A 209 71.10 29.23 74.53
C VAL A 209 71.43 29.73 73.12
N PRO A 210 72.43 29.13 72.42
CA PRO A 210 72.74 29.46 71.03
C PRO A 210 71.54 29.25 70.10
N HIS A 211 71.45 30.04 69.01
CA HIS A 211 70.37 29.89 68.04
C HIS A 211 70.45 28.54 67.31
N GLU A 212 69.32 28.01 66.84
CA GLU A 212 69.23 26.69 66.19
C GLU A 212 70.23 26.55 65.03
N THR A 213 70.46 27.64 64.29
CA THR A 213 71.45 27.69 63.22
C THR A 213 72.89 27.50 63.72
N GLU A 214 73.27 28.07 64.86
CA GLU A 214 74.60 27.88 65.49
C GLU A 214 74.83 26.42 65.89
N LEU A 215 73.78 25.74 66.39
CA LEU A 215 73.85 24.32 66.73
C LEU A 215 74.07 23.45 65.49
N LEU A 216 73.35 23.73 64.39
CA LEU A 216 73.55 23.04 63.12
C LEU A 216 74.94 23.29 62.53
N LEU A 217 75.44 24.53 62.63
CA LEU A 217 76.78 24.90 62.18
C LEU A 217 77.87 24.10 62.92
N ARG A 218 77.73 23.86 64.23
CA ARG A 218 78.67 23.05 65.03
C ARG A 218 78.70 21.58 64.66
N GLN A 219 77.61 21.04 64.11
CA GLN A 219 77.52 19.62 63.72
C GLN A 219 78.21 19.34 62.38
N VAL A 220 78.32 20.36 61.52
CA VAL A 220 78.88 20.24 60.18
C VAL A 220 80.37 20.58 60.20
N LYS A 221 81.20 19.77 59.53
CA LYS A 221 82.63 20.08 59.36
C LYS A 221 82.82 21.07 58.21
N TYR A 222 83.65 22.10 58.41
CA TYR A 222 84.03 23.02 57.34
C TYR A 222 84.61 22.24 56.16
N GLN A 223 84.08 22.49 54.97
CA GLN A 223 84.70 22.07 53.73
C GLN A 223 85.14 23.31 52.96
N VAL A 224 86.38 23.30 52.48
CA VAL A 224 86.90 24.37 51.62
C VAL A 224 86.04 24.37 50.35
N PRO A 225 85.45 25.51 49.94
CA PRO A 225 84.71 25.60 48.69
C PRO A 225 85.61 25.17 47.54
N THR A 226 85.37 23.96 47.03
CA THR A 226 86.07 23.49 45.83
C THR A 226 85.56 24.35 44.69
N ARG A 227 86.45 25.18 44.13
CA ARG A 227 86.15 26.08 43.02
C ARG A 227 85.50 25.21 41.92
N PRO A 228 84.24 25.47 41.50
CA PRO A 228 83.62 24.65 40.48
C PRO A 228 84.52 24.73 39.26
N ALA A 229 84.96 23.57 38.78
CA ALA A 229 85.68 23.49 37.52
C ALA A 229 84.87 24.25 36.48
N THR A 230 85.55 25.16 35.76
CA THR A 230 85.00 25.89 34.61
C THR A 230 84.19 24.91 33.78
N ARG A 231 82.92 25.21 33.48
CA ARG A 231 82.11 24.39 32.56
C ARG A 231 82.86 24.31 31.24
N GLY A 232 83.65 23.24 31.11
CA GLY A 232 84.22 22.81 29.86
C GLY A 232 83.05 22.55 28.94
N ARG A 233 83.02 23.30 27.85
CA ARG A 233 82.26 23.01 26.64
C ARG A 233 82.52 21.57 26.25
N ALA A 234 81.66 20.65 26.67
CA ALA A 234 81.67 19.28 26.17
C ALA A 234 80.83 19.27 24.88
N CYS A 235 81.54 19.37 23.75
CA CYS A 235 81.07 18.91 22.47
C CYS A 235 80.73 17.42 22.57
N LEU A 236 79.49 17.06 22.24
CA LEU A 236 79.14 15.69 21.82
C LEU A 236 78.75 15.76 20.34
N SER A 237 79.76 15.59 19.49
CA SER A 237 79.61 14.71 18.32
C SER A 237 79.75 13.29 18.86
N GLY A 238 78.98 12.26 18.51
CA GLY A 238 77.93 12.07 17.54
C GLY A 238 77.80 10.56 17.43
N THR A 239 76.61 10.02 17.66
CA THR A 239 76.16 8.82 16.95
C THR A 239 74.85 9.20 16.29
N SER A 240 74.91 9.24 14.95
CA SER A 240 73.81 9.07 14.02
C SER A 240 72.79 8.07 14.58
N ASP A 241 71.49 8.32 14.57
CA ASP A 241 70.73 8.33 13.33
C ASP A 241 69.74 9.49 13.20
N SER A 242 69.80 10.09 12.00
CA SER A 242 68.84 11.01 11.44
C SER A 242 67.63 10.23 10.91
N THR A 243 66.43 10.60 11.34
CA THR A 243 65.28 10.77 10.44
C THR A 243 64.32 11.74 11.11
N ALA A 244 64.35 12.99 10.67
CA ALA A 244 63.32 13.97 10.98
C ALA A 244 61.97 13.51 10.40
N PRO A 245 60.83 13.74 11.08
CA PRO A 245 59.54 13.66 10.43
C PRO A 245 59.38 14.92 9.58
N SER A 246 59.64 14.78 8.29
CA SER A 246 59.20 15.71 7.26
C SER A 246 57.66 15.82 7.30
N PHE A 247 57.16 17.04 7.46
CA PHE A 247 55.78 17.36 7.09
C PHE A 247 55.61 17.21 5.57
N PRO A 248 54.63 16.42 5.09
CA PRO A 248 54.00 16.69 3.82
C PRO A 248 52.72 17.52 4.04
N GLY A 249 52.49 18.43 3.12
CA GLY A 249 51.40 19.38 3.14
C GLY A 249 50.01 18.75 3.10
N SER A 250 49.07 19.62 3.45
CA SER A 250 47.64 19.55 3.20
C SER A 250 47.30 18.88 1.85
N LEU A 251 46.65 17.72 1.92
CA LEU A 251 45.78 17.20 0.87
C LEU A 251 44.71 16.32 1.53
N GLY A 252 43.46 16.78 1.43
CA GLY A 252 42.27 15.95 1.33
C GLY A 252 41.88 15.13 2.55
N SER A 253 40.85 15.59 3.26
CA SER A 253 40.07 14.81 4.21
C SER A 253 39.79 13.38 3.73
N PRO A 254 40.29 12.33 4.41
CA PRO A 254 39.80 10.99 4.23
C PRO A 254 38.55 10.86 5.10
N TRP A 255 37.41 10.96 4.43
CA TRP A 255 36.12 10.49 4.88
C TRP A 255 36.26 9.32 5.86
N ILE A 256 35.68 9.48 7.05
CA ILE A 256 35.50 8.45 8.06
C ILE A 256 34.87 7.24 7.35
N LYS A 257 35.66 6.25 6.97
CA LYS A 257 35.15 4.90 6.76
C LYS A 257 34.87 4.36 8.16
N THR A 258 33.65 4.63 8.61
CA THR A 258 33.03 3.81 9.64
C THR A 258 33.20 2.37 9.18
N THR A 259 34.07 1.62 9.85
CA THR A 259 33.91 0.17 9.96
C THR A 259 32.62 -0.02 10.74
N THR A 260 31.52 0.18 10.03
CA THR A 260 30.24 -0.38 10.39
C THR A 260 30.50 -1.86 10.41
N THR A 261 30.73 -2.42 11.60
CA THR A 261 30.63 -3.83 11.85
C THR A 261 29.43 -4.31 11.07
N SER A 262 29.71 -5.13 10.07
CA SER A 262 28.73 -5.85 9.27
C SER A 262 27.82 -6.57 10.24
N SER A 263 26.74 -5.90 10.62
CA SER A 263 25.54 -6.58 11.07
C SER A 263 25.00 -7.17 9.78
N SER A 264 25.35 -8.43 9.56
CA SER A 264 24.57 -9.35 8.76
C SER A 264 23.14 -9.28 9.26
N ARG A 265 22.38 -8.29 8.76
CA ARG A 265 20.93 -8.33 8.80
C ARG A 265 20.57 -9.62 8.07
N PRO A 266 19.80 -10.53 8.67
CA PRO A 266 19.21 -11.59 7.86
C PRO A 266 18.35 -10.88 6.81
N ILE A 267 18.76 -11.02 5.55
CA ILE A 267 17.96 -10.61 4.39
C ILE A 267 16.64 -11.37 4.55
N LEU A 268 15.59 -10.64 4.93
CA LEU A 268 14.24 -11.17 4.87
C LEU A 268 13.95 -11.46 3.39
N PRO A 269 13.27 -12.58 3.07
CA PRO A 269 12.89 -12.87 1.70
C PRO A 269 12.11 -11.68 1.11
N PRO A 270 12.30 -11.35 -0.17
CA PRO A 270 11.65 -10.21 -0.78
C PRO A 270 10.13 -10.36 -0.62
N ILE A 271 9.51 -9.35 -0.04
CA ILE A 271 8.05 -9.19 -0.09
C ILE A 271 7.75 -9.04 -1.57
N ALA A 272 7.08 -10.04 -2.17
CA ALA A 272 6.59 -9.93 -3.54
C ALA A 272 5.74 -8.67 -3.62
N SER A 273 6.27 -7.62 -4.25
CA SER A 273 5.51 -6.42 -4.55
C SER A 273 4.31 -6.85 -5.38
N LYS A 274 3.13 -6.56 -4.85
CA LYS A 274 1.82 -6.67 -5.49
C LYS A 274 1.97 -6.44 -7.00
N LYS A 275 1.84 -7.49 -7.80
CA LYS A 275 1.70 -7.37 -9.26
C LYS A 275 0.59 -6.35 -9.50
N GLN A 276 0.88 -5.31 -10.28
CA GLN A 276 -0.15 -4.41 -10.78
C GLN A 276 -1.28 -5.26 -11.34
N GLN A 277 -2.46 -5.05 -10.77
CA GLN A 277 -3.70 -5.65 -11.22
C GLN A 277 -3.95 -5.03 -12.59
N VAL A 278 -3.66 -5.79 -13.65
CA VAL A 278 -3.96 -5.40 -15.03
C VAL A 278 -5.45 -5.12 -15.09
N SER A 279 -5.79 -3.85 -15.30
CA SER A 279 -7.15 -3.41 -15.57
C SER A 279 -7.55 -3.99 -16.92
N TRP A 280 -8.37 -5.02 -16.91
CA TRP A 280 -9.09 -5.44 -18.11
C TRP A 280 -10.19 -4.41 -18.37
N SER A 281 -9.82 -3.34 -19.07
CA SER A 281 -10.77 -2.45 -19.72
C SER A 281 -11.52 -3.28 -20.77
N LYS A 282 -12.71 -3.74 -20.40
CA LYS A 282 -13.68 -4.26 -21.37
C LYS A 282 -14.10 -3.10 -22.27
N GLN A 283 -13.54 -3.06 -23.47
CA GLN A 283 -14.20 -2.40 -24.58
C GLN A 283 -15.43 -3.25 -24.95
N GLY A 284 -16.61 -2.62 -24.93
CA GLY A 284 -17.81 -3.12 -25.62
C GLY A 284 -17.64 -3.01 -27.13
N PRO A 285 -18.54 -3.60 -27.94
CA PRO A 285 -20.00 -3.62 -27.76
C PRO A 285 -20.59 -4.93 -27.23
#